data_AF-A0A3B0PX54-F1
#
_entry.id   AF-A0A3B0PX54-F1
#
_cell.length_a   1.000
_cell.length_b   1.000
_cell.length_c   1.000
_cell.angle_alpha   90.00
_cell.angle_beta   90.00
_cell.angle_gamma   90.00
#
_symmetry.space_group_name_H-M   'P 1'
#
loop_
_entity.id
_entity.type
_entity.pdbx_description
1 polymer ?
#
loop_
_entity_poly.entity_id
_entity_poly.type
_entity_poly.pdbx_seq_one_letter_code
_entity_poly.pdbx_strand_id
1 'polypeptide(L)'
;MFNFSDPKVTILNIGSEAYKGPEFLLEAAKLISKDDSLNYIGFSETREVLYGNYQIALIDGYGGNLVLKSYEGAFNTFKHLLKDGISKSFRAKLGALLLKPAFENISKVLDYKKVGAAW
;
A
#
# COMPACT_ATOMS: atom_id res chain seq x y z
N MET A 1 5.35 -7.56 16.56
CA MET A 1 4.67 -8.64 15.84
C MET A 1 3.18 -8.30 15.84
N PHE A 2 2.53 -8.27 14.68
CA PHE A 2 1.11 -7.89 14.58
C PHE A 2 0.22 -8.97 15.19
N ASN A 3 -0.88 -8.59 15.87
CA ASN A 3 -1.77 -9.51 16.58
C ASN A 3 -3.10 -9.67 15.83
N PHE A 4 -3.09 -10.40 14.71
CA PHE A 4 -4.28 -10.75 13.94
C PHE A 4 -4.57 -12.25 14.11
N SER A 5 -5.79 -12.60 14.52
CA SER A 5 -6.18 -13.99 14.77
C SER A 5 -6.37 -14.81 13.48
N ASP A 6 -6.74 -14.15 12.39
CA ASP A 6 -6.97 -14.76 11.07
C ASP A 6 -6.72 -13.72 9.97
N PRO A 7 -5.44 -13.39 9.66
CA PRO A 7 -5.11 -12.32 8.74
C PRO A 7 -5.50 -12.68 7.31
N LYS A 8 -6.28 -11.80 6.68
CA LYS A 8 -6.63 -11.96 5.27
C LYS A 8 -5.39 -11.78 4.39
N VAL A 9 -5.18 -12.75 3.51
CA VAL A 9 -4.08 -12.83 2.55
C VAL A 9 -4.63 -12.63 1.14
N THR A 10 -4.02 -11.74 0.38
CA THR A 10 -4.34 -11.51 -1.04
C THR A 10 -3.09 -11.62 -1.90
N ILE A 11 -3.28 -11.87 -3.19
CA ILE A 11 -2.23 -11.74 -4.20
C ILE A 11 -2.52 -10.48 -5.02
N LEU A 12 -1.53 -9.59 -5.13
CA LEU A 12 -1.65 -8.38 -5.94
C LEU A 12 -1.63 -8.74 -7.43
N ASN A 13 -2.57 -8.16 -8.16
CA ASN A 13 -2.75 -8.44 -9.58
C ASN A 13 -3.28 -7.21 -10.33
N ILE A 14 -3.38 -7.32 -11.65
CA ILE A 14 -3.90 -6.29 -12.56
C ILE A 14 -5.44 -6.15 -12.51
N GLY A 15 -6.12 -7.06 -11.81
CA GLY A 15 -7.56 -7.07 -11.59
C GLY A 15 -7.94 -8.10 -10.53
N SER A 16 -9.16 -8.00 -10.01
CA SER A 16 -9.68 -8.88 -8.96
C SER A 16 -10.23 -10.21 -9.50
N GLU A 17 -10.40 -10.33 -10.81
CA GLU A 17 -10.95 -11.53 -11.45
C GLU A 17 -9.93 -12.68 -11.47
N ALA A 18 -10.37 -13.88 -11.08
CA ALA A 18 -9.51 -15.06 -10.89
C ALA A 18 -8.76 -15.55 -12.14
N TYR A 19 -9.11 -15.09 -13.33
CA TYR A 19 -8.46 -15.46 -14.60
C TYR A 19 -7.46 -14.40 -15.10
N LYS A 20 -7.38 -13.23 -14.45
CA LYS A 20 -6.47 -12.16 -14.88
C LYS A 20 -5.07 -12.38 -14.34
N GLY A 21 -4.11 -11.82 -15.06
CA GLY A 21 -2.70 -11.86 -14.68
C GLY A 21 -1.91 -12.94 -15.41
N PRO A 22 -0.58 -12.90 -15.26
CA PRO A 22 0.32 -13.88 -15.85
C PRO A 22 0.13 -15.27 -15.25
N GLU A 23 0.51 -16.29 -16.01
CA GLU A 23 0.34 -17.70 -15.65
C GLU A 23 0.92 -18.05 -14.27
N PHE A 24 2.10 -17.51 -13.94
CA PHE A 24 2.72 -17.75 -12.63
C PHE A 24 1.88 -17.24 -11.45
N LEU A 25 1.12 -16.15 -11.60
CA LEU A 25 0.20 -15.67 -10.54
C LEU A 25 -1.00 -16.59 -10.41
N LEU A 26 -1.51 -17.11 -11.54
CA LEU A 26 -2.62 -18.06 -11.54
C LEU A 26 -2.21 -19.39 -10.88
N GLU A 27 -0.98 -19.85 -11.13
CA GLU A 27 -0.40 -21.01 -10.46
C GLU A 27 -0.23 -20.78 -8.95
N ALA A 28 0.34 -19.63 -8.56
CA ALA A 28 0.49 -19.26 -7.15
C ALA A 28 -0.88 -19.20 -6.44
N ALA A 29 -1.91 -18.61 -7.06
CA ALA A 29 -3.26 -18.57 -6.52
C ALA A 29 -3.87 -19.97 -6.36
N LYS A 30 -3.64 -20.87 -7.33
CA LYS A 30 -4.08 -22.28 -7.24
C LYS A 30 -3.38 -23.05 -6.12
N LEU A 31 -2.12 -22.72 -5.79
CA LEU A 31 -1.39 -23.35 -4.70
C LEU A 31 -1.88 -22.81 -3.35
N ILE A 32 -1.95 -21.49 -3.20
CA ILE A 32 -2.38 -20.82 -1.96
C ILE A 32 -3.84 -21.15 -1.62
N SER A 33 -4.73 -21.24 -2.61
CA SER A 33 -6.14 -21.59 -2.39
C SER A 33 -6.36 -23.03 -1.88
N LYS A 34 -5.33 -23.89 -1.89
CA LYS A 34 -5.39 -25.25 -1.32
C LYS A 34 -4.82 -25.31 0.10
N ASP A 35 -4.29 -24.21 0.61
CA ASP A 35 -3.73 -24.14 1.95
C ASP A 35 -4.79 -23.62 2.93
N ASP A 36 -5.47 -24.54 3.61
CA ASP A 36 -6.51 -24.23 4.60
C ASP A 36 -5.96 -23.48 5.84
N SER A 37 -4.64 -23.35 5.99
CA SER A 37 -4.03 -22.55 7.06
C SER A 37 -4.02 -21.04 6.76
N LEU A 38 -4.35 -20.64 5.53
CA LEU A 38 -4.36 -19.25 5.08
C LEU A 38 -5.80 -18.77 4.79
N ASN A 39 -6.17 -17.62 5.35
CA ASN A 39 -7.37 -16.90 4.93
C ASN A 39 -7.11 -16.17 3.60
N TYR A 40 -7.04 -16.95 2.51
CA TYR A 40 -6.84 -16.41 1.18
C TYR A 40 -8.15 -15.84 0.60
N ILE A 41 -8.13 -14.55 0.27
CA ILE A 41 -9.32 -13.82 -0.21
C ILE A 41 -9.33 -13.56 -1.73
N GLY A 42 -8.40 -14.15 -2.48
CA GLY A 42 -8.31 -13.98 -3.94
C GLY A 42 -7.32 -12.90 -4.37
N PHE A 43 -7.62 -12.24 -5.50
CA PHE A 43 -6.79 -11.17 -6.05
C PHE A 43 -7.26 -9.79 -5.57
N SER A 44 -6.29 -8.88 -5.38
CA SER A 44 -6.54 -7.46 -5.15
C SER A 44 -5.72 -6.60 -6.11
N GLU A 45 -6.24 -5.44 -6.45
CA GLU A 45 -5.53 -4.54 -7.35
C GLU A 45 -4.42 -3.76 -6.62
N THR A 46 -3.32 -3.47 -7.32
CA THR A 46 -2.18 -2.74 -6.74
C THR A 46 -2.56 -1.33 -6.24
N ARG A 47 -3.62 -0.73 -6.78
CA ARG A 47 -4.17 0.56 -6.31
C ARG A 47 -4.78 0.49 -4.91
N GLU A 48 -5.16 -0.71 -4.46
CA GLU A 48 -5.81 -0.93 -3.18
C GLU A 48 -4.81 -1.18 -2.05
N VAL A 49 -3.50 -1.26 -2.35
CA VAL A 49 -2.43 -1.56 -1.38
C VAL A 49 -2.49 -0.73 -0.10
N LEU A 50 -2.94 0.52 -0.19
CA LEU A 50 -2.98 1.43 0.95
C LEU A 50 -4.26 1.32 1.80
N TYR A 51 -5.36 0.81 1.23
CA TYR A 51 -6.70 0.84 1.85
C TYR A 51 -7.48 -0.47 1.67
N GLY A 52 -6.81 -1.53 1.23
CA GLY A 52 -7.41 -2.83 0.98
C GLY A 52 -7.88 -3.48 2.28
N ASN A 53 -8.92 -4.31 2.17
CA ASN A 53 -9.47 -5.05 3.31
C ASN A 53 -8.69 -6.36 3.55
N TYR A 54 -7.38 -6.24 3.74
CA TYR A 54 -6.46 -7.36 3.99
C TYR A 54 -5.28 -6.95 4.88
N GLN A 55 -4.59 -7.94 5.43
CA GLN A 55 -3.42 -7.74 6.29
C GLN A 55 -2.12 -8.11 5.57
N ILE A 56 -2.18 -9.05 4.64
CA ILE A 56 -1.01 -9.57 3.92
C ILE A 56 -1.31 -9.49 2.42
N ALA A 57 -0.43 -8.83 1.67
CA ALA A 57 -0.45 -8.79 0.22
C ALA A 57 0.81 -9.45 -0.34
N LEU A 58 0.63 -10.43 -1.20
CA LEU A 58 1.69 -11.18 -1.86
C LEU A 58 1.89 -10.66 -3.27
N ILE A 59 3.15 -10.55 -3.68
CA ILE A 59 3.55 -10.15 -5.02
C ILE A 59 4.98 -10.68 -5.26
N ASP A 60 5.35 -10.89 -6.52
CA ASP A 60 6.73 -11.20 -6.86
C ASP A 60 7.67 -10.00 -6.57
N GLY A 61 8.98 -10.27 -6.44
CA GLY A 61 9.95 -9.24 -6.08
C GLY A 61 10.08 -8.11 -7.10
N TYR A 62 9.81 -8.38 -8.39
CA TYR A 62 9.84 -7.34 -9.43
C TYR A 62 8.61 -6.45 -9.31
N GLY A 63 7.41 -7.03 -9.27
CA GLY A 63 6.16 -6.31 -9.08
C GLY A 63 6.14 -5.51 -7.78
N GLY A 64 6.59 -6.12 -6.67
CA GLY A 64 6.66 -5.47 -5.36
C GLY A 64 7.56 -4.24 -5.35
N ASN A 65 8.75 -4.33 -5.98
CA ASN A 65 9.67 -3.20 -6.08
C ASN A 65 9.10 -2.05 -6.92
N LEU A 66 8.43 -2.38 -8.05
CA LEU A 66 7.76 -1.37 -8.87
C LEU A 66 6.63 -0.67 -8.10
N VAL A 67 5.78 -1.43 -7.41
CA VAL A 67 4.67 -0.91 -6.61
C VAL A 67 5.20 -0.01 -5.49
N LEU A 68 6.17 -0.49 -4.70
CA LEU A 68 6.74 0.27 -3.59
C LEU A 68 7.36 1.60 -4.06
N LYS A 69 8.23 1.56 -5.06
CA LYS A 69 8.88 2.76 -5.59
C LYS A 69 7.89 3.74 -6.23
N SER A 70 6.84 3.23 -6.86
CA SER A 70 5.78 4.05 -7.44
C SER A 70 5.03 4.83 -6.36
N TYR A 71 4.66 4.16 -5.26
CA TYR A 71 4.02 4.83 -4.11
C TYR A 71 4.96 5.83 -3.44
N GLU A 72 6.22 5.47 -3.20
CA GLU A 72 7.22 6.39 -2.64
C GLU A 72 7.39 7.65 -3.52
N GLY A 73 7.55 7.47 -4.83
CA GLY A 73 7.67 8.57 -5.79
C GLY A 73 6.44 9.46 -5.83
N ALA A 74 5.25 8.86 -5.83
CA ALA A 74 3.98 9.58 -5.81
C ALA A 74 3.81 10.40 -4.53
N PHE A 75 4.08 9.82 -3.35
CA PHE A 75 3.97 10.53 -2.08
C PHE A 75 4.99 11.65 -1.95
N ASN A 76 6.24 11.44 -2.36
CA ASN A 76 7.26 12.47 -2.35
C ASN A 76 6.90 13.64 -3.27
N THR A 77 6.41 13.34 -4.48
CA THR A 77 5.94 14.34 -5.44
C THR A 77 4.76 15.13 -4.89
N PHE A 78 3.75 14.44 -4.36
CA PHE A 78 2.59 15.06 -3.72
C PHE A 78 2.99 16.00 -2.58
N LYS A 79 3.86 15.53 -1.68
CA LYS A 79 4.37 16.32 -0.55
C LYS A 79 5.10 17.58 -1.03
N HIS A 80 5.91 17.48 -2.08
CA HIS A 80 6.63 18.62 -2.65
C HIS A 80 5.66 19.64 -3.24
N LEU A 81 4.73 19.21 -4.11
CA LEU A 81 3.74 20.08 -4.74
C LEU A 81 2.84 20.76 -3.70
N LEU A 82 2.42 20.04 -2.66
CA LEU A 82 1.62 20.58 -1.57
C LEU A 82 2.39 21.67 -0.80
N LYS A 83 3.65 21.40 -0.45
CA LYS A 83 4.51 22.37 0.25
C LYS A 83 4.75 23.62 -0.59
N ASP A 84 5.00 23.44 -1.89
CA ASP A 84 5.20 24.54 -2.83
C ASP A 84 3.95 25.41 -2.94
N GLY A 85 2.76 24.80 -3.08
CA GLY A 85 1.48 25.50 -3.08
C GLY A 85 1.23 26.30 -1.81
N ILE A 86 1.49 25.69 -0.64
CA ILE A 86 1.38 26.36 0.66
C ILE A 86 2.35 27.55 0.76
N SER A 87 3.60 27.37 0.31
CA SER A 87 4.65 28.38 0.45
C SER A 87 4.36 29.68 -0.33
N LYS A 88 3.58 29.59 -1.40
CA LYS A 88 3.26 30.70 -2.31
C LYS A 88 2.13 31.61 -1.82
N SER A 89 1.37 31.25 -0.79
CA SER A 89 0.21 32.03 -0.31
C SER A 89 0.21 32.19 1.20
N PHE A 90 0.12 33.43 1.68
CA PHE A 90 0.01 33.70 3.12
C PHE A 90 -1.24 33.05 3.75
N ARG A 91 -2.37 33.06 3.01
CA ARG A 91 -3.59 32.36 3.43
C ARG A 91 -3.39 30.85 3.53
N ALA A 92 -2.69 30.26 2.55
CA ALA A 92 -2.40 28.83 2.57
C ALA A 92 -1.44 28.45 3.72
N LYS A 93 -0.47 29.29 4.05
CA LYS A 93 0.40 29.11 5.23
C LYS A 93 -0.40 29.08 6.53
N LEU A 94 -1.35 30.01 6.69
CA LEU A 94 -2.21 30.05 7.88
C LEU A 94 -3.10 28.81 7.97
N GLY A 95 -3.71 28.38 6.86
CA GLY A 95 -4.47 27.13 6.81
C GLY A 95 -3.61 25.90 7.13
N ALA A 96 -2.38 25.84 6.61
CA ALA A 96 -1.44 24.76 6.90
C ALA A 96 -1.02 24.72 8.37
N LEU A 97 -0.96 25.86 9.07
CA LEU A 97 -0.69 25.91 10.50
C LEU A 97 -1.80 25.24 11.30
N LEU A 98 -3.07 25.47 10.93
CA LEU A 98 -4.23 24.82 11.55
C LEU A 98 -4.24 23.31 11.28
N LEU A 99 -3.83 22.89 10.08
CA LEU A 99 -3.77 21.48 9.68
C LEU A 99 -2.50 20.75 10.13
N LYS A 100 -1.55 21.45 10.74
CA LYS A 100 -0.25 20.89 11.13
C LYS A 100 -0.36 19.56 11.91
N PRO A 101 -1.24 19.41 12.92
CA PRO A 101 -1.37 18.14 13.64
C PRO A 101 -1.84 16.99 12.74
N ALA A 102 -2.72 17.27 11.78
CA ALA A 102 -3.18 16.27 10.82
C ALA A 102 -2.06 15.85 9.86
N PHE A 103 -1.26 16.79 9.36
CA PHE A 103 -0.10 16.48 8.52
C PHE A 103 0.96 15.67 9.26
N GLU A 104 1.19 15.95 10.55
CA GLU A 104 2.11 15.16 11.38
C GLU A 104 1.61 13.72 11.55
N ASN A 105 0.31 13.52 11.76
CA ASN A 105 -0.27 12.17 11.84
C ASN A 105 -0.15 11.42 10.51
N ILE A 106 -0.47 12.06 9.39
CA ILE A 106 -0.31 11.47 8.05
C ILE A 106 1.15 11.08 7.80
N SER A 107 2.09 11.97 8.14
CA SER A 107 3.52 11.69 7.95
C SER A 107 4.01 10.52 8.81
N LYS A 108 3.38 10.24 9.96
CA LYS A 108 3.70 9.05 10.77
C LYS A 108 3.19 7.77 10.13
N VAL A 109 2.00 7.79 9.54
CA VAL A 109 1.40 6.63 8.86
C VAL A 109 2.18 6.26 7.59
N LEU A 110 2.65 7.25 6.84
CA LEU A 110 3.43 7.02 5.61
C LEU A 110 4.91 6.63 5.88
N ASP A 111 5.38 6.72 7.12
CA ASP A 111 6.74 6.37 7.51
C ASP A 111 6.87 4.86 7.75
N TYR A 112 6.96 4.10 6.65
CA TYR A 112 7.10 2.64 6.69
C TYR A 112 8.35 2.16 7.45
N LYS A 113 9.37 3.01 7.61
CA LYS A 113 10.61 2.69 8.35
C LYS A 113 10.36 2.41 9.83
N LYS A 114 9.21 2.83 10.36
CA LYS A 114 8.81 2.59 11.77
C LYS A 114 8.16 1.24 12.01
N VAL A 115 7.74 0.54 10.96
CA VAL A 115 6.88 -0.64 11.08
C VAL A 115 7.69 -1.96 11.09
N GLY A 116 8.95 -1.91 10.63
CA GLY A 116 9.87 -3.06 10.58
C GLY A 116 10.65 -3.08 9.26
N ALA A 117 11.84 -3.69 9.27
CA ALA A 117 12.72 -3.75 8.09
C ALA A 117 12.09 -4.55 6.93
N ALA A 118 12.42 -4.14 5.70
CA ALA A 118 12.29 -5.00 4.53
C ALA A 118 13.34 -6.13 4.67
N TRP A 119 12.88 -7.38 4.65
CA TRP A 119 13.74 -8.56 4.63
C TRP A 119 13.93 -9.04 3.19
#